data_AF-A0A9D9DLC9-F1
#
_entry.id   AF-A0A9D9DLC9-F1
#
_cell.length_a   1.000
_cell.length_b   1.000
_cell.length_c   1.000
_cell.angle_alpha   90.00
_cell.angle_beta   90.00
_cell.angle_gamma   90.00
#
_symmetry.space_group_name_H-M   'P 1'
#
loop_
_entity.id
_entity.type
_entity.pdbx_description
1 polymer ?
#
loop_
_entity_poly.entity_id
_entity_poly.type
_entity_poly.pdbx_seq_one_letter_code
_entity_poly.pdbx_strand_id
1 'polypeptide(L)'
;MKLKSTRYEEIKRSISQLLVDYNINQLPIDLDLLIKRMNIKVIYAKDKIMRNENRLKIIINILEHNPSYFYYDNINQQFYIYLDNFNCTKERQRYSLTHEIVLK
;
A
#
# COMPACT_ATOMS: atom_id res chain seq x y z
N MET A 1 14.02 3.50 -33.29
CA MET A 1 14.40 2.60 -32.19
C MET A 1 13.71 3.07 -30.91
N LYS A 2 12.76 2.31 -30.35
CA LYS A 2 12.19 2.62 -29.03
C LYS A 2 13.25 2.30 -27.98
N LEU A 3 13.64 3.29 -27.17
CA LEU A 3 14.45 3.08 -25.98
C LEU A 3 13.69 2.10 -25.08
N LYS A 4 14.07 0.81 -25.11
CA LYS A 4 13.62 -0.16 -24.11
C LYS A 4 14.20 0.31 -22.77
N SER A 5 13.35 0.96 -21.97
CA SER A 5 13.68 1.21 -20.57
C SER A 5 13.82 -0.15 -19.89
N THR A 6 15.06 -0.60 -19.67
CA THR A 6 15.38 -1.86 -18.97
C THR A 6 14.67 -1.90 -17.61
N ARG A 7 14.67 -0.76 -16.91
CA ARG A 7 13.99 -0.56 -15.64
C ARG A 7 12.48 -0.81 -15.70
N TYR A 8 11.80 -0.39 -16.78
CA TYR A 8 10.36 -0.61 -16.92
C TYR A 8 10.03 -2.10 -17.13
N GLU A 9 10.87 -2.81 -17.88
CA GLU A 9 10.73 -4.26 -18.08
C GLU A 9 11.07 -5.06 -16.80
N GLU A 10 12.02 -4.58 -16.00
CA GLU A 10 12.30 -5.13 -14.66
C GLU A 10 11.08 -5.00 -13.74
N ILE A 11 10.47 -3.82 -13.64
CA ILE A 11 9.27 -3.59 -12.83
C ILE A 11 8.12 -4.51 -13.27
N LYS A 12 7.89 -4.65 -14.58
CA LYS A 12 6.88 -5.58 -15.10
C LYS A 12 7.13 -7.03 -14.68
N ARG A 13 8.39 -7.48 -14.74
CA ARG A 13 8.76 -8.84 -14.32
C ARG A 13 8.52 -9.03 -12.84
N SER A 14 8.94 -8.09 -12.00
CA SER A 14 8.70 -8.14 -10.55
C SER A 14 7.21 -8.19 -10.21
N ILE A 15 6.39 -7.35 -10.86
CA ILE A 15 4.93 -7.37 -10.66
C ILE A 15 4.35 -8.72 -11.13
N SER A 16 4.76 -9.22 -12.29
CA SER A 16 4.25 -10.49 -12.82
C SER A 16 4.59 -11.66 -11.90
N GLN A 17 5.82 -11.70 -11.39
CA GLN A 17 6.27 -12.70 -10.43
C GLN A 17 5.47 -12.62 -9.13
N LEU A 18 5.28 -11.41 -8.59
CA LEU A 18 4.48 -11.19 -7.39
C LEU A 18 3.05 -11.72 -7.56
N LEU A 19 2.39 -11.44 -8.69
CA LEU A 19 1.04 -11.95 -8.94
C LEU A 19 1.01 -13.48 -9.00
N VAL A 20 2.02 -14.12 -9.60
CA VAL A 20 2.14 -15.59 -9.65
C VAL A 20 2.37 -16.16 -8.25
N ASP A 21 3.30 -15.59 -7.47
CA ASP A 21 3.64 -16.06 -6.13
C ASP A 21 2.42 -16.02 -5.19
N TYR A 22 1.56 -15.02 -5.35
CA TYR A 22 0.31 -14.89 -4.60
C TYR A 22 -0.92 -15.44 -5.35
N ASN A 23 -0.76 -16.25 -6.40
CA ASN A 23 -1.82 -16.92 -7.17
C ASN A 23 -2.93 -16.00 -7.73
N ILE A 24 -2.62 -14.75 -8.06
CA ILE A 24 -3.58 -13.77 -8.58
C ILE A 24 -3.70 -13.95 -10.10
N ASN A 25 -4.83 -14.51 -10.53
CA ASN A 25 -5.03 -14.94 -11.92
C ASN A 25 -6.13 -14.13 -12.65
N GLN A 26 -6.62 -13.04 -12.04
CA GLN A 26 -7.77 -12.27 -12.53
C GLN A 26 -7.40 -10.85 -12.94
N LEU A 27 -8.05 -10.37 -14.01
CA LEU A 27 -7.99 -8.99 -14.49
C LEU A 27 -9.42 -8.41 -14.51
N PRO A 28 -9.67 -7.20 -13.96
CA PRO A 28 -8.70 -6.33 -13.28
C PRO A 28 -8.18 -6.94 -11.97
N ILE A 29 -6.95 -6.57 -11.57
CA ILE A 29 -6.32 -7.07 -10.35
C ILE A 29 -7.15 -6.65 -9.14
N ASP A 30 -7.56 -7.64 -8.35
CA ASP A 30 -8.20 -7.42 -7.05
C ASP A 30 -7.13 -7.17 -5.98
N LEU A 31 -6.92 -5.90 -5.67
CA LEU A 31 -5.96 -5.47 -4.66
C LEU A 31 -6.31 -5.95 -3.26
N ASP A 32 -7.59 -6.06 -2.92
CA ASP A 32 -8.02 -6.50 -1.58
C ASP A 32 -7.69 -7.98 -1.38
N LEU A 33 -7.88 -8.79 -2.43
CA LEU A 33 -7.45 -10.19 -2.45
C LEU A 33 -5.92 -10.32 -2.33
N LEU A 34 -5.16 -9.50 -3.06
CA LEU A 34 -3.71 -9.51 -3.01
C LEU A 34 -3.21 -9.18 -1.59
N ILE A 35 -3.69 -8.08 -1.01
CA ILE A 35 -3.36 -7.64 0.36
C ILE A 35 -3.65 -8.76 1.37
N LYS A 36 -4.81 -9.41 1.25
CA LYS A 36 -5.21 -10.53 2.10
C LYS A 36 -4.24 -11.72 1.99
N ARG A 37 -3.82 -12.08 0.77
CA ARG A 37 -2.88 -13.19 0.54
C ARG A 37 -1.46 -12.87 0.99
N MET A 38 -1.05 -11.60 0.90
CA MET A 38 0.21 -11.11 1.45
C MET A 38 0.19 -10.97 2.99
N ASN A 39 -0.95 -11.22 3.64
CA ASN A 39 -1.17 -11.02 5.08
C ASN A 39 -0.83 -9.58 5.55
N ILE A 40 -1.05 -8.59 4.68
CA ILE A 40 -0.81 -7.19 4.98
C ILE A 40 -2.09 -6.60 5.60
N LYS A 41 -1.93 -5.85 6.70
CA LYS A 41 -3.02 -5.07 7.28
C LYS A 41 -2.96 -3.62 6.82
N VAL A 42 -4.05 -3.13 6.24
CA VAL A 42 -4.17 -1.73 5.87
C VAL A 42 -4.77 -0.95 7.03
N ILE A 43 -4.12 0.15 7.40
CA ILE A 43 -4.59 1.09 8.43
C ILE A 43 -4.92 2.40 7.73
N TYR A 44 -6.20 2.76 7.77
CA TYR A 44 -6.65 4.04 7.28
C TYR A 44 -6.52 5.12 8.36
N ALA A 45 -6.00 6.29 7.96
CA ALA A 45 -5.82 7.44 8.84
C ALA A 45 -7.14 7.86 9.52
N LYS A 46 -8.24 7.93 8.78
CA LYS A 46 -9.58 8.27 9.29
C LYS A 46 -10.03 7.34 10.42
N ASP A 47 -9.74 6.05 10.33
CA ASP A 47 -10.19 5.05 11.30
C ASP A 47 -9.46 5.15 12.63
N LYS A 48 -8.19 5.60 12.63
CA LYS A 48 -7.42 5.87 13.86
C LYS A 48 -7.96 7.09 14.62
N ILE A 49 -8.52 8.05 13.90
CA ILE A 49 -8.95 9.35 14.43
C ILE A 49 -10.28 9.24 15.15
N MET A 50 -11.21 8.42 14.62
CA MET A 50 -12.47 8.14 15.31
C MET A 50 -12.30 7.37 16.63
N ARG A 51 -11.12 6.80 16.90
CA ARG A 51 -10.85 6.01 18.12
C ARG A 51 -10.10 6.76 19.21
N ASN A 52 -9.55 7.96 18.96
CA ASN A 52 -8.74 8.68 19.94
C ASN A 52 -8.73 10.20 19.70
N GLU A 53 -9.68 10.91 20.32
CA GLU A 53 -9.83 12.37 20.17
C GLU A 53 -8.63 13.18 20.73
N ASN A 54 -7.86 12.63 21.68
CA ASN A 54 -6.83 13.38 22.41
C ASN A 54 -5.37 13.18 21.95
N ARG A 55 -5.07 12.23 21.04
CA ARG A 55 -3.69 12.02 20.50
C ARG A 55 -3.45 12.65 19.12
N LEU A 56 -4.48 13.31 18.58
CA LEU A 56 -4.56 13.81 17.21
C LEU A 56 -3.54 14.90 16.85
N LYS A 57 -3.24 15.82 17.77
CA LYS A 57 -2.36 16.97 17.47
C LYS A 57 -0.89 16.60 17.20
N ILE A 58 -0.41 15.48 17.71
CA ILE A 58 1.00 15.08 17.58
C ILE A 58 1.23 14.26 16.29
N ILE A 59 0.22 13.50 15.85
CA ILE A 59 0.35 12.61 14.66
C ILE A 59 0.11 13.38 13.36
N ILE A 60 -0.80 14.36 13.35
CA ILE A 60 -1.09 15.18 12.15
C ILE A 60 0.16 15.94 11.68
N ASN A 61 0.96 16.49 12.59
CA ASN A 61 2.19 17.21 12.23
C ASN A 61 3.33 16.31 11.69
N ILE A 62 3.26 14.98 11.86
CA ILE A 62 4.26 14.03 11.33
C ILE A 62 3.82 13.51 9.94
N LEU A 63 2.52 13.59 9.64
CA LEU A 63 1.91 13.04 8.42
C LEU A 63 1.83 14.01 7.24
N GLU A 64 2.21 15.28 7.41
CA GLU A 64 2.14 16.30 6.35
C GLU A 64 2.97 15.99 5.09
N HIS A 65 3.80 14.93 5.09
CA HIS A 65 4.74 14.69 3.99
C HIS A 65 4.61 13.35 3.24
N ASN A 66 3.86 12.34 3.72
CA ASN A 66 3.75 11.06 2.99
C ASN A 66 2.32 10.49 2.96
N PRO A 67 1.72 10.27 1.77
CA PRO A 67 0.34 9.79 1.63
C PRO A 67 0.16 8.31 2.00
N SER A 68 1.26 7.55 2.05
CA SER A 68 1.28 6.14 2.43
C SER A 68 2.66 5.75 2.98
N TYR A 69 2.71 4.72 3.83
CA TYR A 69 3.97 4.12 4.26
C TYR A 69 3.80 2.64 4.61
N PHE A 70 4.70 1.81 4.07
CA PHE A 70 4.84 0.40 4.37
C PHE A 70 5.78 0.16 5.57
N TYR A 71 5.35 -0.62 6.56
CA TYR A 71 6.21 -1.03 7.67
C TYR A 71 5.93 -2.46 8.14
N TYR A 72 6.94 -3.07 8.76
CA TYR A 72 6.81 -4.38 9.40
C TYR A 72 6.77 -4.21 10.92
N ASP A 73 5.73 -4.76 11.55
CA ASP A 73 5.62 -4.80 13.00
C ASP A 73 6.28 -6.09 13.52
N ASN A 74 7.41 -5.93 14.20
CA ASN A 74 8.17 -7.04 14.77
C ASN A 74 7.42 -7.78 15.88
N ILE A 75 6.50 -7.11 16.59
CA ILE A 75 5.79 -7.70 17.73
C ILE A 75 4.72 -8.66 17.22
N ASN A 76 3.91 -8.19 16.25
CA ASN A 76 2.83 -8.96 15.67
C ASN A 76 3.28 -9.84 14.48
N GLN A 77 4.57 -9.78 14.13
CA GLN A 77 5.16 -10.42 12.95
C GLN A 77 4.33 -10.20 11.68
N GLN A 78 3.89 -8.96 11.46
CA GLN A 78 2.92 -8.64 10.43
C GLN A 78 3.27 -7.35 9.70
N PHE A 79 3.05 -7.35 8.39
CA PHE A 79 3.20 -6.17 7.56
C PHE A 79 1.97 -5.27 7.64
N TYR A 80 2.21 -3.97 7.70
CA TYR A 80 1.19 -2.94 7.74
C TYR A 80 1.43 -1.91 6.64
N ILE A 81 0.35 -1.49 5.99
CA ILE A 81 0.34 -0.30 5.14
C ILE A 81 -0.50 0.76 5.84
N TYR A 82 0.12 1.88 6.17
CA TYR A 82 -0.61 3.06 6.56
C TYR A 82 -1.01 3.84 5.30
N LEU A 83 -2.28 4.23 5.22
CA LEU A 83 -2.82 5.08 4.16
C LEU A 83 -3.43 6.34 4.75
N ASP A 84 -2.99 7.49 4.26
CA ASP A 84 -3.76 8.71 4.42
C ASP A 84 -4.97 8.68 3.46
N ASN A 85 -6.16 8.59 4.04
CA ASN A 85 -7.42 8.62 3.31
C ASN A 85 -8.25 9.89 3.57
N PHE A 86 -7.65 10.95 4.13
CA PHE A 86 -8.27 12.28 4.19
C PHE A 86 -8.42 12.87 2.78
N ASN A 87 -9.66 13.25 2.43
CA ASN A 87 -10.03 13.82 1.13
C ASN A 87 -9.46 13.09 -0.10
N CYS A 88 -9.20 11.78 0.02
CA CYS A 88 -8.57 10.97 -1.02
C CYS A 88 -9.61 10.09 -1.73
N THR A 89 -9.64 10.12 -3.07
CA THR A 89 -10.52 9.28 -3.88
C THR A 89 -10.13 7.80 -3.76
N LYS A 90 -11.08 6.88 -4.01
CA LYS A 90 -10.79 5.44 -4.02
C LYS A 90 -9.67 5.08 -5.01
N GLU A 91 -9.60 5.76 -6.15
CA GLU A 91 -8.54 5.54 -7.14
C GLU A 91 -7.15 5.91 -6.62
N ARG A 92 -7.03 7.06 -5.95
CA ARG A 92 -5.76 7.47 -5.33
C ARG A 92 -5.34 6.52 -4.22
N GLN A 93 -6.28 6.03 -3.41
CA GLN A 93 -6.01 5.02 -2.39
C GLN A 93 -5.48 3.72 -3.02
N ARG A 94 -6.10 3.25 -4.10
CA ARG A 94 -5.63 2.07 -4.85
C ARG A 94 -4.24 2.27 -5.45
N TYR A 95 -3.97 3.47 -5.97
CA TYR A 95 -2.64 3.83 -6.46
C TYR A 95 -1.59 3.76 -5.35
N SER A 96 -1.84 4.41 -4.21
CA SER A 96 -0.93 4.38 -3.06
C SER A 96 -0.70 2.97 -2.54
N LEU A 97 -1.75 2.15 -2.42
CA LEU A 97 -1.63 0.75 -2.04
C LEU A 97 -0.71 -0.03 -3.00
N THR A 98 -0.94 0.12 -4.29
CA THR A 98 -0.15 -0.58 -5.32
C THR A 98 1.30 -0.12 -5.27
N HIS A 99 1.54 1.17 -5.08
CA HIS A 99 2.88 1.75 -4.94
C HIS A 99 3.65 1.12 -3.77
N GLU A 100 3.05 1.06 -2.58
CA GLU A 100 3.68 0.47 -1.41
C GLU A 100 3.92 -1.05 -1.56
N ILE A 101 2.99 -1.77 -2.20
CA ILE A 101 3.15 -3.22 -2.44
C ILE A 101 4.32 -3.51 -3.38
N VAL A 102 4.50 -2.69 -4.42
CA VAL A 102 5.57 -2.88 -5.42
C VAL A 102 6.95 -2.47 -4.89
N LEU A 103 7.01 -1.57 -3.91
CA LEU A 103 8.26 -1.16 -3.27
C LEU A 103 8.78 -2.12 -2.19
N LYS A 104 7.98 -3.10 -1.77
CA LYS A 104 8.38 -4.16 -0.84
C LYS A 104 9.36 -5.14 -1.50
#